data_AF-A0A261B516-F1
#
_entry.id   AF-A0A261B516-F1
#
_cell.length_a   1.000
_cell.length_b   1.000
_cell.length_c   1.000
_cell.angle_alpha   90.00
_cell.angle_beta   90.00
_cell.angle_gamma   90.00
#
_symmetry.space_group_name_H-M   'P 1'
#
loop_
_entity.id
_entity.type
_entity.pdbx_description
1 polymer ?
#
loop_
_entity_poly.entity_id
_entity_poly.type
_entity_poly.pdbx_seq_one_letter_code
_entity_poly.pdbx_strand_id
1 'polypeptide(L)'
;MTPRIPRQEEFINSRSADAERILDQLIILVFEMAEIAPVLIDPDVRNEDVLDACVSILELNQQLMNYAEHREFAMEFEQMLNGMVVMIEGMIAAEQGEARNGEDGGRAAN
;
A
#
# COMPACT_ATOMS: atom_id res chain seq x y z
N MET A 1 -20.12 8.28 44.60
CA MET A 1 -20.36 9.36 43.61
C MET A 1 -19.07 9.51 42.81
N THR A 2 -19.00 8.88 41.64
CA THR A 2 -17.78 8.76 40.83
C THR A 2 -17.70 9.95 39.88
N PRO A 3 -16.57 10.68 39.79
CA PRO A 3 -16.48 11.84 38.92
C PRO A 3 -16.54 11.40 37.45
N ARG A 4 -17.49 11.95 36.69
CA ARG A 4 -17.54 11.81 35.23
C ARG A 4 -16.40 12.65 34.66
N ILE A 5 -15.40 12.00 34.08
CA ILE A 5 -14.30 12.64 33.37
C ILE A 5 -14.87 13.12 32.02
N PRO A 6 -15.02 14.43 31.75
CA PRO A 6 -15.68 14.91 30.54
C PRO A 6 -14.79 14.86 29.29
N ARG A 7 -13.58 14.28 29.37
CA ARG A 7 -12.55 14.47 28.34
C ARG A 7 -12.42 13.33 27.32
N GLN A 8 -13.11 12.19 27.50
CA GLN A 8 -13.03 11.07 26.56
C GLN A 8 -14.18 11.06 25.55
N GLU A 9 -15.41 11.42 25.94
CA GLU A 9 -16.55 11.47 25.00
C GLU A 9 -16.45 12.65 24.01
N GLU A 10 -15.83 13.77 24.37
CA GLU A 10 -15.62 14.89 23.45
C GLU A 10 -14.46 14.65 22.45
N PHE A 11 -13.50 13.78 22.79
CA PHE A 11 -12.36 13.51 21.90
C PHE A 11 -12.77 12.62 20.71
N ILE A 12 -13.64 11.66 20.95
CA ILE A 12 -14.20 10.74 19.92
C ILE A 12 -15.15 11.51 18.97
N ASN A 13 -15.81 12.57 19.44
CA ASN A 13 -16.72 13.36 18.61
C ASN A 13 -16.02 14.40 17.72
N SER A 14 -14.70 14.60 17.83
CA SER A 14 -13.97 15.61 17.04
C SER A 14 -13.26 15.05 15.79
N ARG A 15 -13.23 13.72 15.62
CA ARG A 15 -12.68 13.08 14.43
C ARG A 15 -13.70 13.06 13.30
N SER A 16 -13.24 13.39 12.09
CA SER A 16 -14.08 13.22 10.91
C SER A 16 -14.32 11.72 10.70
N ALA A 17 -15.58 11.29 10.69
CA ALA A 17 -15.94 9.89 10.44
C ALA A 17 -15.36 9.36 9.11
N ASP A 18 -15.14 10.25 8.15
CA ASP A 18 -14.48 9.93 6.88
C ASP A 18 -12.98 9.63 7.06
N ALA A 19 -12.28 10.36 7.93
CA ALA A 19 -10.87 10.10 8.23
C ALA A 19 -10.67 8.75 8.91
N GLU A 20 -11.52 8.40 9.88
CA GLU A 20 -11.48 7.09 10.54
C GLU A 20 -11.80 5.96 9.56
N ARG A 21 -12.75 6.17 8.64
CA ARG A 21 -13.06 5.19 7.59
C ARG A 21 -11.92 5.02 6.60
N ILE A 22 -11.21 6.08 6.24
CA ILE A 22 -10.03 6.00 5.37
C ILE A 22 -8.91 5.25 6.08
N LEU A 23 -8.67 5.53 7.36
CA LEU A 23 -7.71 4.79 8.18
C LEU A 23 -8.07 3.31 8.31
N ASP A 24 -9.33 2.98 8.54
CA ASP A 24 -9.80 1.60 8.65
C ASP A 24 -9.55 0.83 7.34
N GLN A 25 -9.88 1.46 6.20
CA GLN A 25 -9.60 0.89 4.87
C GLN A 25 -8.09 0.75 4.59
N LEU A 26 -7.28 1.74 5.00
CA LEU A 26 -5.81 1.66 4.89
C LEU A 26 -5.27 0.51 5.73
N ILE A 27 -5.77 0.32 6.96
CA ILE A 27 -5.36 -0.76 7.84
C ILE A 27 -5.74 -2.11 7.22
N ILE A 28 -6.96 -2.25 6.70
CA ILE A 28 -7.41 -3.48 6.03
C ILE A 28 -6.51 -3.81 4.85
N LEU A 29 -6.25 -2.85 3.95
CA LEU A 29 -5.41 -3.08 2.78
C LEU A 29 -3.95 -3.36 3.15
N VAL A 30 -3.41 -2.69 4.17
CA VAL A 30 -2.06 -3.00 4.68
C VAL A 30 -2.02 -4.39 5.30
N PHE A 31 -3.09 -4.84 5.97
CA PHE A 31 -3.17 -6.16 6.56
C PHE A 31 -3.32 -7.25 5.50
N GLU A 32 -4.16 -7.04 4.48
CA GLU A 32 -4.23 -7.89 3.29
C GLU A 32 -2.86 -7.93 2.61
N MET A 33 -2.20 -6.79 2.42
CA MET A 33 -0.83 -6.71 1.93
C MET A 33 0.19 -7.36 2.86
N ALA A 34 -0.07 -7.53 4.16
CA ALA A 34 0.84 -8.16 5.14
C ALA A 34 0.63 -9.68 5.24
N GLU A 35 -0.61 -10.15 5.06
CA GLU A 35 -0.91 -11.56 4.78
C GLU A 35 -0.37 -11.97 3.42
N ILE A 36 -0.39 -11.04 2.47
CA ILE A 36 0.33 -11.11 1.21
C ILE A 36 1.82 -10.86 1.45
N ALA A 37 2.35 -10.08 2.41
CA ALA A 37 3.78 -9.75 2.51
C ALA A 37 4.78 -10.94 2.57
N PRO A 38 4.42 -12.19 2.95
CA PRO A 38 5.21 -13.34 2.52
C PRO A 38 5.36 -13.47 0.99
N VAL A 39 4.82 -12.60 0.13
CA VAL A 39 4.81 -12.59 -1.35
C VAL A 39 6.08 -12.09 -2.00
N LEU A 40 6.97 -11.45 -1.24
CA LEU A 40 8.37 -11.45 -1.66
C LEU A 40 8.99 -12.88 -1.61
N ILE A 41 8.27 -13.86 -1.05
CA ILE A 41 8.64 -15.28 -0.90
C ILE A 41 7.58 -16.22 -1.52
N ASP A 42 6.31 -15.81 -1.66
CA ASP A 42 5.22 -16.61 -2.22
C ASP A 42 5.17 -16.44 -3.75
N PRO A 43 5.57 -17.47 -4.51
CA PRO A 43 5.67 -17.41 -5.96
C PRO A 43 4.32 -17.37 -6.69
N ASP A 44 3.19 -17.58 -5.99
CA ASP A 44 1.86 -17.60 -6.61
C ASP A 44 1.23 -16.20 -6.76
N VAL A 45 1.78 -15.17 -6.12
CA VAL A 45 1.26 -13.79 -6.26
C VAL A 45 2.09 -13.00 -7.26
N ARG A 46 1.40 -12.36 -8.21
CA ARG A 46 2.06 -11.64 -9.29
C ARG A 46 2.48 -10.26 -8.81
N ASN A 47 3.68 -9.83 -9.20
CA ASN A 47 4.19 -8.48 -8.90
C ASN A 47 3.22 -7.37 -9.36
N GLU A 48 2.44 -7.62 -10.43
CA GLU A 48 1.38 -6.73 -10.90
C GLU A 48 0.25 -6.52 -9.86
N ASP A 49 -0.17 -7.58 -9.17
CA ASP A 49 -1.24 -7.50 -8.16
C ASP A 49 -0.76 -6.73 -6.93
N VAL A 50 0.51 -6.91 -6.56
CA VAL A 50 1.16 -6.17 -5.46
C VAL A 50 1.29 -4.68 -5.83
N LEU A 51 1.63 -4.37 -7.07
CA LEU A 51 1.71 -3.00 -7.58
C LEU A 51 0.34 -2.30 -7.53
N ASP A 52 -0.72 -2.99 -7.96
CA ASP A 52 -2.09 -2.45 -7.93
C ASP A 52 -2.57 -2.15 -6.50
N ALA A 53 -2.24 -3.05 -5.55
CA ALA A 53 -2.51 -2.82 -4.13
C ALA A 53 -1.73 -1.62 -3.59
N CYS A 54 -0.44 -1.48 -3.91
CA CYS A 54 0.35 -0.30 -3.52
C CYS A 54 -0.23 1.01 -4.04
N VAL A 55 -0.70 1.04 -5.30
CA VAL A 55 -1.35 2.22 -5.89
C VAL A 55 -2.66 2.54 -5.16
N SER A 56 -3.48 1.53 -4.88
CA SER A 56 -4.74 1.70 -4.14
C SER A 56 -4.53 2.27 -2.73
N ILE A 57 -3.49 1.81 -2.03
CA ILE A 57 -3.11 2.34 -0.71
C ILE A 57 -2.60 3.79 -0.84
N LEU A 58 -1.84 4.12 -1.89
CA LEU A 58 -1.36 5.49 -2.14
C LEU A 58 -2.53 6.47 -2.30
N GLU A 59 -3.56 6.11 -3.05
CA GLU A 59 -4.75 6.94 -3.25
C GLU A 59 -5.50 7.22 -1.93
N LEU A 60 -5.68 6.20 -1.09
CA LEU A 60 -6.29 6.36 0.22
C LEU A 60 -5.42 7.21 1.16
N ASN A 61 -4.10 7.04 1.08
CA ASN A 61 -3.17 7.82 1.87
C ASN A 61 -3.17 9.31 1.45
N GLN A 62 -3.33 9.62 0.16
CA GLN A 62 -3.52 10.99 -0.32
C GLN A 62 -4.84 11.60 0.19
N GLN A 63 -5.91 10.81 0.27
CA GLN A 63 -7.15 11.25 0.89
C GLN A 63 -6.93 11.57 2.38
N LEU A 64 -6.14 10.74 3.08
CA LEU A 64 -5.78 10.93 4.49
C LEU A 64 -4.96 12.22 4.73
N MET A 65 -4.13 12.64 3.78
CA MET A 65 -3.36 13.90 3.89
C MET A 65 -4.23 15.16 3.97
N ASN A 66 -5.48 15.11 3.52
CA ASN A 66 -6.41 16.23 3.65
C ASN A 66 -6.81 16.50 5.10
N TYR A 67 -6.56 15.55 6.01
CA TYR A 67 -6.84 15.68 7.43
C TYR A 67 -5.58 16.09 8.19
N ALA A 68 -5.60 17.27 8.79
CA ALA A 68 -4.44 17.85 9.48
C ALA A 68 -3.91 16.95 10.62
N GLU A 69 -4.78 16.18 11.27
CA GLU A 69 -4.41 15.24 12.34
C GLU A 69 -3.63 14.01 11.86
N HIS A 70 -3.73 13.66 10.57
CA HIS A 70 -3.10 12.46 9.99
C HIS A 70 -2.06 12.78 8.94
N ARG A 71 -1.88 14.07 8.59
CA ARG A 71 -1.01 14.51 7.51
C ARG A 71 0.45 14.11 7.70
N GLU A 72 0.98 14.20 8.92
CA GLU A 72 2.38 13.83 9.21
C GLU A 72 2.62 12.33 8.96
N PHE A 73 1.75 11.49 9.53
CA PHE A 73 1.75 10.05 9.29
C PHE A 73 1.60 9.70 7.81
N ALA A 74 0.65 10.35 7.12
CA ALA A 74 0.38 10.09 5.71
C ALA A 74 1.59 10.46 4.82
N MET A 75 2.34 11.52 5.14
CA MET A 75 3.56 11.88 4.41
C MET A 75 4.70 10.87 4.60
N GLU A 76 4.87 10.31 5.80
CA GLU A 76 5.87 9.26 6.04
C GLU A 76 5.48 7.95 5.32
N PHE A 77 4.20 7.60 5.38
CA PHE A 77 3.67 6.41 4.75
C PHE A 77 3.73 6.48 3.22
N GLU A 78 3.49 7.66 2.62
CA GLU A 78 3.62 7.87 1.16
C GLU A 78 5.05 7.63 0.68
N GLN A 79 6.06 8.06 1.44
CA GLN A 79 7.47 7.85 1.07
C GLN A 79 7.84 6.36 1.08
N MET A 80 7.34 5.61 2.07
CA MET A 80 7.55 4.17 2.13
C MET A 80 6.87 3.47 0.94
N LEU A 81 5.60 3.80 0.65
CA LEU A 81 4.84 3.24 -0.47
C LEU A 81 5.49 3.54 -1.83
N ASN A 82 5.93 4.78 -2.05
CA ASN A 82 6.65 5.15 -3.27
C ASN A 82 7.92 4.30 -3.47
N GLY A 83 8.65 4.00 -2.39
CA GLY A 83 9.81 3.10 -2.44
C GLY A 83 9.43 1.67 -2.85
N MET A 84 8.31 1.16 -2.32
CA MET A 84 7.79 -0.17 -2.68
C MET A 84 7.35 -0.23 -4.13
N VAL A 85 6.60 0.76 -4.62
CA VAL A 85 6.17 0.85 -6.03
C VAL A 85 7.36 0.78 -6.97
N VAL A 86 8.38 1.62 -6.74
CA VAL A 86 9.59 1.66 -7.59
C VAL A 86 10.33 0.32 -7.57
N MET A 87 10.40 -0.34 -6.41
CA MET A 87 11.02 -1.66 -6.30
C MET A 87 10.27 -2.71 -7.13
N ILE A 88 8.94 -2.75 -7.02
CA ILE A 88 8.08 -3.72 -7.70
C ILE A 88 8.09 -3.48 -9.22
N GLU A 89 7.98 -2.22 -9.67
CA GLU A 89 8.14 -1.85 -11.07
C GLU A 89 9.48 -2.33 -11.65
N GLY A 90 10.55 -2.23 -10.86
CA GLY A 90 11.88 -2.77 -11.21
C GLY A 90 11.89 -4.29 -11.35
N MET A 91 11.22 -5.02 -10.45
CA MET A 91 11.10 -6.48 -10.51
C MET A 91 10.30 -6.91 -11.75
N ILE A 92 9.15 -6.28 -12.01
CA ILE A 92 8.33 -6.52 -13.20
C ILE A 92 9.13 -6.29 -14.48
N ALA A 93 9.89 -5.19 -14.55
CA ALA A 93 10.72 -4.87 -15.70
C ALA A 93 11.84 -5.90 -15.92
N ALA A 94 12.43 -6.42 -14.85
CA ALA A 94 13.45 -7.47 -14.92
C ALA A 94 12.88 -8.78 -15.47
N GLU A 95 11.72 -9.23 -14.96
CA GLU A 95 11.03 -10.43 -15.45
C GLU A 95 10.66 -10.33 -16.94
N GLN A 96 10.16 -9.16 -17.37
CA GLN A 96 9.85 -8.92 -18.79
C GLN A 96 11.10 -8.87 -19.67
N GLY A 97 12.22 -8.35 -19.14
CA GLY A 97 13.52 -8.32 -19.84
C GLY A 97 14.12 -9.71 -20.03
N GLU A 98 13.98 -10.60 -19.05
CA GLU A 98 14.41 -12.00 -19.15
C GLU A 98 13.53 -12.81 -20.11
N ALA A 99 12.21 -12.64 -20.04
CA ALA A 99 11.26 -13.31 -20.96
C ALA A 99 11.58 -12.98 -22.44
N ARG A 100 11.93 -11.72 -22.73
CA ARG A 100 12.22 -11.26 -24.10
C ARG A 100 13.57 -11.75 -24.66
N ASN A 101 14.54 -12.09 -23.80
CA ASN A 101 15.84 -12.63 -24.21
C ASN A 101 15.81 -14.15 -24.50
N GLY A 102 14.79 -14.87 -23.99
CA GLY A 102 14.62 -16.31 -24.23
C GLY A 102 14.02 -16.68 -25.59
N GLU A 103 13.29 -15.77 -26.25
CA GLU A 103 12.61 -16.04 -27.52
C GLU A 103 13.49 -15.88 -28.78
N ASP A 104 14.64 -15.19 -28.70
CA ASP A 104 15.49 -14.89 -29.86
C ASP A 104 16.59 -15.95 -30.13
N GLY A 105 16.59 -17.07 -29.41
CA GLY A 105 17.60 -18.14 -29.56
C GLY A 105 17.28 -19.25 -30.56
N GLY A 106 16.08 -19.26 -31.15
CA GLY A 106 15.50 -20.46 -31.77
C GLY A 106 15.38 -20.51 -33.30
N ARG A 107 15.97 -19.58 -34.07
CA ARG A 107 15.81 -19.57 -35.53
C ARG A 107 17.09 -19.33 -36.31
N ALA A 108 18.07 -20.22 -36.16
CA ALA A 108 19.15 -20.37 -37.13
C ALA A 108 19.74 -21.80 -37.11
N ALA A 109 19.12 -22.70 -37.87
CA ALA A 109 19.80 -23.85 -38.44
C ALA A 109 19.04 -24.27 -39.71
N ASN A 110 19.49 -23.72 -40.85
CA ASN A 110 19.34 -24.37 -42.16
C ASN A 110 20.36 -25.51 -42.26
#